data_AF-A0A959Y311-F1
#
_entry.id   AF-A0A959Y311-F1
#
_cell.length_a   1.000
_cell.length_b   1.000
_cell.length_c   1.000
_cell.angle_alpha   90.00
_cell.angle_beta   90.00
_cell.angle_gamma   90.00
#
_symmetry.space_group_name_H-M   'P 1'
#
loop_
_entity.id
_entity.type
_entity.pdbx_description
1 polymer ?
#
loop_
_entity_poly.entity_id
_entity_poly.type
_entity_poly.pdbx_seq_one_letter_code
_entity_poly.pdbx_strand_id
1 'polypeptide(L)'
;AYTQESGRRSYFARTGRKGGAAAAAFQPLARVELTAQGAPDRDLHQLREIRVDRPYHRVHADPVRGGVLLFLQELLVRVLREESPDPALFAFLDDALTE
;
A
#
# COMPACT_ATOMS: atom_id res chain seq x y z
N ALA A 1 0.77 -4.46 2.82
CA ALA A 1 0.64 -3.93 1.45
C ALA A 1 0.47 -5.10 0.49
N TYR A 2 -0.16 -4.86 -0.66
CA TYR A 2 -0.18 -5.79 -1.79
C TYR A 2 0.76 -5.23 -2.86
N THR A 3 1.70 -6.03 -3.34
CA THR A 3 2.82 -5.57 -4.18
C THR A 3 2.99 -6.47 -5.39
N GLN A 4 3.49 -5.89 -6.49
CA GLN A 4 3.73 -6.63 -7.73
C GLN A 4 4.70 -7.79 -7.55
N GLU A 5 5.75 -7.61 -6.75
CA GLU A 5 6.86 -8.56 -6.62
C GLU A 5 6.71 -9.58 -5.49
N SER A 6 5.76 -9.39 -4.57
CA SER A 6 5.65 -10.24 -3.38
C SER A 6 4.22 -10.53 -2.94
N GLY A 7 3.22 -10.12 -3.73
CA GLY A 7 1.81 -10.23 -3.34
C GLY A 7 1.53 -9.49 -2.04
N ARG A 8 0.68 -10.06 -1.18
CA ARG A 8 0.39 -9.53 0.14
C ARG A 8 1.55 -9.78 1.11
N ARG A 9 2.06 -8.71 1.71
CA ARG A 9 3.07 -8.75 2.80
C ARG A 9 2.82 -7.70 3.87
N SER A 10 3.27 -7.97 5.09
CA SER A 10 3.22 -7.00 6.20
C SER A 10 4.56 -6.31 6.36
N TYR A 11 4.52 -5.00 6.60
CA TYR A 11 5.71 -4.16 6.75
C TYR A 11 5.60 -3.31 8.02
N PHE A 12 6.73 -3.06 8.68
CA PHE A 12 6.80 -2.09 9.76
C PHE A 12 7.82 -0.98 9.47
N ALA A 13 7.48 0.24 9.85
CA ALA A 13 8.35 1.40 9.78
C ALA A 13 8.74 1.85 11.19
N ARG A 14 9.98 2.30 11.37
CA ARG A 14 10.40 2.95 12.63
C ARG A 14 10.05 4.43 12.56
N THR A 15 9.30 4.92 13.54
CA THR A 15 9.00 6.35 13.67
C THR A 15 10.23 7.09 14.25
N GLY A 16 10.46 8.35 13.83
CA GLY A 16 11.45 9.24 14.49
C GLY A 16 12.85 9.39 13.89
N ARG A 17 13.20 8.78 12.74
CA ARG A 17 14.44 9.13 12.00
C ARG A 17 14.19 10.29 11.03
N LYS A 18 15.14 11.25 10.96
CA LYS A 18 15.19 12.30 9.92
C LYS A 18 15.20 11.60 8.54
N GLY A 19 14.23 11.92 7.68
CA GLY A 19 13.93 11.18 6.45
C GLY A 19 12.70 10.27 6.54
N GLY A 20 11.85 10.46 7.57
CA GLY A 20 10.64 9.68 7.77
C GLY A 20 9.72 9.68 6.56
N ALA A 21 9.23 8.49 6.22
CA ALA A 21 8.14 8.25 5.30
C ALA A 21 7.06 9.33 5.45
N ALA A 22 6.73 10.02 4.36
CA ALA A 22 5.73 11.08 4.39
C ALA A 22 4.42 10.55 4.98
N ALA A 23 3.76 11.31 5.86
CA ALA A 23 2.47 10.90 6.45
C ALA A 23 1.42 10.51 5.37
N ALA A 24 1.57 11.05 4.17
CA ALA A 24 0.81 10.69 2.98
C ALA A 24 0.95 9.21 2.55
N ALA A 25 2.12 8.59 2.75
CA ALA A 25 2.39 7.21 2.38
C ALA A 25 1.69 6.17 3.29
N PHE A 26 1.18 6.61 4.44
CA PHE A 26 0.39 5.78 5.35
C PHE A 26 -1.10 6.18 5.37
N GLN A 27 -1.55 6.95 4.39
CA GLN A 27 -2.97 7.19 4.20
C GLN A 27 -3.67 5.93 3.70
N PRO A 28 -4.99 5.81 3.92
CA PRO A 28 -5.73 4.67 3.43
C PRO A 28 -5.57 4.52 1.91
N LEU A 29 -5.44 3.27 1.45
CA LEU A 29 -5.23 2.89 0.05
C LEU A 29 -4.10 3.67 -0.67
N ALA A 30 -3.13 4.21 0.07
CA ALA A 30 -2.03 4.98 -0.50
C ALA A 30 -1.24 4.13 -1.51
N ARG A 31 -1.01 4.71 -2.69
CA ARG A 31 -0.22 4.10 -3.76
C ARG A 31 1.23 4.45 -3.55
N VAL A 32 2.04 3.44 -3.30
CA VAL A 32 3.41 3.62 -2.85
C VAL A 32 4.35 2.71 -3.60
N GLU A 33 5.56 3.19 -3.79
CA GLU A 33 6.71 2.34 -4.01
C GLU A 33 7.47 2.20 -2.69
N LEU A 34 7.94 1.00 -2.41
CA LEU A 34 8.68 0.71 -1.19
C LEU A 34 9.83 -0.24 -1.44
N THR A 35 10.84 -0.12 -0.60
CA THR A 35 11.88 -1.13 -0.43
C THR A 35 11.81 -1.66 0.99
N ALA A 36 12.07 -2.95 1.16
CA ALA A 36 12.01 -3.60 2.45
C ALA A 36 13.17 -4.56 2.62
N GLN A 37 13.46 -4.87 3.88
CA GLN A 37 14.40 -5.91 4.26
C GLN A 37 13.72 -6.95 5.14
N GLY A 38 14.13 -8.20 4.98
CA GLY A 38 13.65 -9.32 5.78
C GLY A 38 13.98 -10.62 5.07
N ALA A 39 14.05 -11.71 5.83
CA ALA A 39 14.14 -13.02 5.20
C ALA A 39 12.84 -13.30 4.42
N PRO A 40 12.89 -14.05 3.30
CA PRO A 40 11.72 -14.37 2.49
C PRO A 40 10.60 -15.07 3.28
N ASP A 41 10.97 -15.84 4.30
CA ASP A 41 10.05 -16.68 5.08
C ASP A 41 9.51 -15.98 6.34
N ARG A 42 9.70 -14.67 6.48
CA ARG A 42 9.16 -13.91 7.62
C ARG A 42 7.88 -13.19 7.23
N ASP A 43 6.89 -13.26 8.11
CA ASP A 43 5.59 -12.60 7.92
C ASP A 43 5.67 -11.05 8.01
N LEU A 44 6.74 -10.52 8.61
CA LEU A 44 6.90 -9.10 8.89
C LEU A 44 8.28 -8.57 8.44
N HIS A 45 8.26 -7.63 7.48
CA HIS A 45 9.47 -7.05 6.90
C HIS A 45 9.70 -5.61 7.38
N GLN A 46 10.96 -5.21 7.53
CA GLN A 46 11.29 -3.83 7.90
C GLN A 46 11.33 -2.95 6.66
N LEU A 47 10.52 -1.91 6.65
CA LEU A 47 10.52 -0.88 5.62
C LEU A 47 11.85 -0.12 5.62
N ARG A 48 12.48 0.00 4.46
CA ARG A 48 13.72 0.76 4.25
C ARG A 48 13.41 2.14 3.69
N GLU A 49 12.71 2.17 2.57
CA GLU A 49 12.26 3.39 1.91
C GLU A 49 10.82 3.23 1.47
N ILE A 50 10.10 4.35 1.42
CA ILE A 50 8.74 4.41 0.91
C ILE A 50 8.50 5.79 0.32
N ARG A 51 7.90 5.83 -0.86
CA ARG A 51 7.49 7.06 -1.53
C ARG A 51 6.07 6.92 -2.04
N VAL A 52 5.31 8.02 -1.99
CA VAL A 52 4.03 8.08 -2.68
C VAL A 52 4.32 8.12 -4.18
N ASP A 53 3.76 7.16 -4.92
CA ASP A 53 3.88 7.09 -6.37
C ASP A 53 2.87 8.05 -7.01
N ARG A 54 1.59 7.83 -6.72
CA ARG A 54 0.47 8.53 -7.35
C ARG A 54 -0.57 8.93 -6.29
N PRO A 55 -0.60 10.20 -5.84
CA PRO A 55 -1.47 10.65 -4.75
C PRO A 55 -2.92 10.87 -5.21
N TYR A 56 -3.89 10.59 -4.33
CA TYR A 56 -5.28 10.96 -4.56
C TYR A 56 -5.51 12.45 -4.27
N HIS A 57 -5.71 13.27 -5.31
CA HIS A 57 -5.82 14.72 -5.14
C HIS A 57 -7.17 15.21 -4.58
N ARG A 58 -8.27 14.46 -4.79
CA ARG A 58 -9.63 14.92 -4.45
C ARG A 58 -10.27 14.20 -3.26
N VAL A 59 -9.66 13.14 -2.76
CA VAL A 59 -10.26 12.30 -1.72
C VAL A 59 -10.26 12.99 -0.35
N HIS A 60 -9.23 13.79 -0.06
CA HIS A 60 -9.12 14.49 1.23
C HIS A 60 -10.10 15.67 1.37
N ALA A 61 -10.66 16.19 0.27
CA ALA A 61 -11.59 17.31 0.28
C ALA A 61 -13.07 16.88 0.34
N ASP A 62 -13.35 15.59 0.20
CA ASP A 62 -14.71 15.04 0.09
C ASP A 62 -14.86 13.83 1.05
N PRO A 63 -15.62 13.98 2.16
CA PRO A 63 -15.76 12.92 3.15
C PRO A 63 -16.44 11.66 2.60
N VAL A 64 -17.28 11.79 1.56
CA VAL A 64 -17.93 10.64 0.92
C VAL A 64 -16.88 9.81 0.18
N ARG A 65 -16.02 10.47 -0.61
CA ARG A 65 -14.90 9.79 -1.29
C ARG A 65 -13.93 9.16 -0.29
N GLY A 66 -13.64 9.84 0.81
CA GLY A 66 -12.83 9.30 1.90
C GLY A 66 -13.42 8.02 2.48
N GLY A 67 -14.74 8.00 2.73
CA GLY A 67 -15.46 6.82 3.20
C GLY A 67 -15.40 5.64 2.22
N VAL A 68 -15.61 5.90 0.92
CA VAL A 68 -15.48 4.89 -0.13
C VAL A 68 -14.07 4.31 -0.18
N LEU A 69 -13.04 5.16 -0.10
CA LEU A 69 -11.65 4.73 -0.11
C LEU A 69 -11.31 3.81 1.08
N LEU A 70 -11.79 4.17 2.28
CA LEU A 70 -11.66 3.37 3.49
C LEU A 70 -12.35 2.00 3.35
N PHE A 71 -13.57 1.99 2.81
CA PHE A 71 -14.29 0.75 2.54
C PHE A 71 -13.55 -0.14 1.53
N LEU A 72 -13.06 0.44 0.42
CA LEU A 72 -12.30 -0.29 -0.60
C LEU A 72 -11.01 -0.87 -0.03
N GLN A 73 -10.26 -0.12 0.77
CA GLN A 73 -9.09 -0.65 1.47
C GLN A 73 -9.46 -1.88 2.29
N GLU A 74 -10.51 -1.77 3.08
CA GLU A 74 -10.92 -2.84 3.98
C GLU A 74 -11.39 -4.08 3.21
N LEU A 75 -12.13 -3.88 2.11
CA LEU A 75 -12.51 -4.94 1.19
C LEU A 75 -11.27 -5.64 0.61
N LEU A 76 -10.33 -4.87 0.05
CA LEU A 76 -9.09 -5.40 -0.54
C LEU A 76 -8.24 -6.16 0.48
N VAL A 77 -8.13 -5.66 1.71
CA VAL A 77 -7.43 -6.36 2.80
C VAL A 77 -8.10 -7.69 3.16
N ARG A 78 -9.40 -7.85 2.96
CA ARG A 78 -10.11 -9.12 3.20
C ARG A 78 -9.99 -10.10 2.04
N VAL A 79 -10.04 -9.62 0.80
CA VAL A 79 -10.10 -10.49 -0.39
C VAL A 79 -8.72 -10.87 -0.92
N LEU A 80 -7.72 -9.99 -0.83
CA LEU A 80 -6.35 -10.28 -1.27
C LEU A 80 -5.65 -11.10 -0.18
N ARG A 81 -5.40 -12.38 -0.42
CA ARG A 81 -4.81 -13.28 0.61
C ARG A 81 -3.49 -13.88 0.19
N GLU A 82 -3.19 -13.88 -1.10
CA GLU A 82 -2.04 -14.52 -1.70
C GLU A 82 -0.75 -13.74 -1.38
N GLU A 83 0.23 -14.43 -0.79
CA GLU A 83 1.59 -13.90 -0.51
C GLU A 83 2.59 -14.19 -1.64
N SER A 84 2.06 -14.54 -2.81
CA SER A 84 2.81 -14.76 -4.05
C SER A 84 2.52 -13.65 -5.06
N PRO A 85 3.46 -13.35 -5.97
CA PRO A 85 3.21 -12.43 -7.07
C PRO A 85 2.05 -12.91 -7.94
N ASP A 86 1.15 -11.98 -8.28
CA ASP A 86 0.16 -12.15 -9.34
C ASP A 86 0.18 -10.90 -10.22
N PRO A 87 0.98 -10.90 -11.31
CA PRO A 87 1.12 -9.73 -12.17
C PRO A 87 -0.20 -9.30 -12.84
N ALA A 88 -1.09 -10.24 -13.14
CA ALA A 88 -2.37 -9.94 -13.78
C ALA A 88 -3.32 -9.23 -12.82
N LEU A 89 -3.42 -9.73 -11.58
CA LEU A 89 -4.22 -9.10 -10.54
C LEU A 89 -3.65 -7.74 -10.14
N PHE A 90 -2.33 -7.61 -10.02
CA PHE A 90 -1.70 -6.33 -9.72
C PHE A 90 -1.99 -5.28 -10.80
N ALA A 91 -1.85 -5.65 -12.08
CA ALA A 91 -2.16 -4.76 -13.19
C ALA A 91 -3.64 -4.34 -13.20
N PHE A 92 -4.56 -5.29 -12.96
CA PHE A 92 -5.98 -4.99 -12.81
C PHE A 92 -6.26 -3.99 -11.69
N LEU A 93 -5.62 -4.14 -10.52
CA LEU A 93 -5.80 -3.23 -9.40
C LEU A 93 -5.20 -1.83 -9.67
N ASP A 94 -4.03 -1.74 -10.32
CA ASP A 94 -3.44 -0.43 -10.67
C ASP A 94 -4.31 0.33 -11.67
N ASP A 95 -4.88 -0.37 -12.65
CA ASP A 95 -5.81 0.21 -13.63
C ASP A 95 -7.11 0.68 -12.96
N ALA A 96 -7.76 -0.21 -12.18
CA ALA A 96 -9.03 0.07 -11.52
C ALA A 96 -8.96 1.20 -10.46
N LEU A 97 -7.78 1.49 -9.91
CA LEU A 97 -7.54 2.54 -8.91
C LEU A 97 -6.93 3.82 -9.48
N THR A 98 -6.79 3.90 -10.81
CA THR A 98 -6.25 5.09 -11.50
C THR A 98 -7.35 6.02 -12.02
N GLU A 99 -8.60 5.55 -12.11
CA GLU A 99 -9.80 6.36 -12.43
C GLU A 99 -10.47 6.99 -11.20
#